data_AF-B9S060-F1
#
_entry.id   AF-B9S060-F1
#
_cell.length_a   1.000
_cell.length_b   1.000
_cell.length_c   1.000
_cell.angle_alpha   90.00
_cell.angle_beta   90.00
_cell.angle_gamma   90.00
#
_symmetry.space_group_name_H-M   'P 1'
#
loop_
_entity.id
_entity.type
_entity.pdbx_description
1 polymer ?
#
loop_
_entity_poly.entity_id
_entity_poly.type
_entity_poly.pdbx_seq_one_letter_code
_entity_poly.pdbx_strand_id
1 'polypeptide(L)'
;MLTFLNPEALKRYTERMDTIDRHMKEHWEGKEEVKVHPAARIFTFELACNLFASIDDPAQISKLAALFTVFKEGLFDFPINMPGKRFYSFMKAASAIKEDLKLIARERKEALDKKLVSPTQDLLSLLLVTADTSGRFLSETEIVDNILALLFAGHDTSRSARTLLMKCLGELPEVYAKVLKEQTEIAKCKEPGQMLQWEHIQKMKYSWNVASEIMRLSPPVNGAFREALVDFFLSGLHDPKRMEGGPRMCLGHEFARLEILVFLHNVVTRFKWDLLIPDEKFRQEPTLTPTQELPIRLHPHQS
;
A
#
# COMPACT_ATOMS: atom_id res chain seq x y z
N MET A 1 1.58 -14.99 -9.85
CA MET A 1 1.61 -13.60 -9.32
C MET A 1 0.82 -12.64 -10.20
N LEU A 2 1.03 -12.59 -11.52
CA LEU A 2 0.20 -11.78 -12.44
C LEU A 2 -1.31 -12.10 -12.37
N THR A 3 -1.66 -13.34 -12.05
CA THR A 3 -3.04 -13.79 -11.81
C THR A 3 -3.68 -13.19 -10.56
N PHE A 4 -2.89 -12.78 -9.56
CA PHE A 4 -3.39 -12.20 -8.30
C PHE A 4 -3.76 -10.73 -8.45
N LEU A 5 -3.16 -10.01 -9.40
CA LEU A 5 -3.40 -8.58 -9.59
C LEU A 5 -4.18 -8.31 -10.88
N ASN A 6 -4.87 -9.33 -11.38
CA ASN A 6 -5.77 -9.20 -12.51
C ASN A 6 -7.08 -8.47 -12.09
N PRO A 7 -7.85 -7.94 -13.05
CA PRO A 7 -9.08 -7.20 -12.74
C PRO A 7 -10.09 -7.97 -11.87
N GLU A 8 -10.23 -9.28 -12.08
CA GLU A 8 -11.15 -10.15 -11.33
C GLU A 8 -10.73 -10.32 -9.86
N ALA A 9 -9.43 -10.34 -9.60
CA ALA A 9 -8.89 -10.38 -8.25
C ALA A 9 -8.99 -9.00 -7.56
N LEU A 10 -8.76 -7.91 -8.28
CA LEU A 10 -8.93 -6.54 -7.77
C LEU A 10 -10.39 -6.25 -7.37
N LYS A 11 -11.37 -6.76 -8.13
CA LYS A 11 -12.79 -6.66 -7.77
C LYS A 11 -13.05 -7.26 -6.39
N ARG A 12 -12.52 -8.46 -6.11
CA ARG A 12 -12.62 -9.12 -4.80
C ARG A 12 -11.90 -8.35 -3.68
N TYR A 13 -10.80 -7.67 -3.98
CA TYR A 13 -10.14 -6.81 -2.97
C TYR A 13 -10.96 -5.59 -2.64
N THR A 14 -11.73 -5.06 -3.58
CA THR A 14 -12.61 -3.91 -3.35
C THR A 14 -13.64 -4.24 -2.26
N GLU A 15 -14.17 -5.47 -2.27
CA GLU A 15 -15.09 -5.98 -1.25
C GLU A 15 -14.40 -6.20 0.11
N ARG A 16 -13.09 -6.47 0.14
CA ARG A 16 -12.31 -6.63 1.38
C ARG A 16 -11.79 -5.31 1.97
N MET A 17 -12.01 -4.18 1.30
CA MET A 17 -11.63 -2.87 1.81
C MET A 17 -12.58 -2.30 2.86
N ASP A 18 -13.55 -3.08 3.39
CA ASP A 18 -14.35 -2.75 4.58
C ASP A 18 -13.50 -2.25 5.77
N THR A 19 -12.26 -2.73 5.84
CA THR A 19 -11.25 -2.29 6.80
C THR A 19 -11.04 -0.77 6.82
N ILE A 20 -11.29 -0.06 5.71
CA ILE A 20 -11.17 1.40 5.64
C ILE A 20 -12.24 2.10 6.48
N ASP A 21 -13.48 1.59 6.51
CA ASP A 21 -14.57 2.23 7.25
C ASP A 21 -14.33 2.11 8.75
N ARG A 22 -13.92 0.91 9.20
CA ARG A 22 -13.44 0.68 10.57
C ARG A 22 -12.26 1.59 10.90
N HIS A 23 -11.27 1.68 10.00
CA HIS A 23 -10.12 2.55 10.19
C HIS A 23 -10.51 4.03 10.35
N MET A 24 -11.46 4.53 9.55
CA MET A 24 -11.96 5.91 9.68
C MET A 24 -12.61 6.13 11.04
N LYS A 25 -13.47 5.22 11.49
CA LYS A 25 -14.13 5.30 12.80
C LYS A 25 -13.16 5.31 13.96
N GLU A 26 -12.14 4.45 13.92
CA GLU A 26 -11.18 4.30 15.03
C GLU A 26 -10.10 5.40 15.05
N HIS A 27 -9.65 5.82 13.86
CA HIS A 27 -8.47 6.67 13.75
C HIS A 27 -8.75 8.13 13.38
N TRP A 28 -9.93 8.45 12.87
CA TRP A 28 -10.26 9.78 12.32
C TRP A 28 -11.51 10.40 12.95
N GLU A 29 -12.61 9.66 13.04
CA GLU A 29 -13.88 10.18 13.58
C GLU A 29 -13.74 10.56 15.07
N GLY A 30 -14.35 11.70 15.45
CA GLY A 30 -14.28 12.22 16.82
C GLY A 30 -12.94 12.88 17.21
N LYS A 31 -11.95 12.95 16.30
CA LYS A 31 -10.68 13.63 16.54
C LYS A 31 -10.65 15.00 15.88
N GLU A 32 -10.18 16.00 16.62
CA GLU A 32 -9.94 17.34 16.09
C GLU A 32 -8.66 17.37 15.23
N GLU A 33 -7.63 16.66 15.65
CA GLU A 33 -6.33 16.61 14.96
C GLU A 33 -5.88 15.17 14.70
N VAL A 34 -5.30 14.94 13.52
CA VAL A 34 -4.78 13.64 13.10
C VAL A 34 -3.41 13.82 12.48
N LYS A 35 -2.49 12.91 12.81
CA LYS A 35 -1.25 12.75 12.05
C LYS A 35 -1.51 11.75 10.92
N VAL A 36 -1.50 12.23 9.68
CA VAL A 36 -1.89 11.44 8.52
C VAL A 36 -0.94 10.29 8.27
N HIS A 37 0.37 10.52 8.41
CA HIS A 37 1.37 9.52 8.02
C HIS A 37 1.35 8.26 8.90
N PRO A 38 1.20 8.35 10.25
CA PRO A 38 1.00 7.20 11.12
C PRO A 38 -0.38 6.56 10.95
N ALA A 39 -1.45 7.33 10.74
CA ALA A 39 -2.77 6.78 10.48
C ALA A 39 -2.79 5.94 9.20
N ALA A 40 -2.26 6.47 8.10
CA ALA A 40 -2.12 5.75 6.84
C ALA A 40 -1.26 4.47 6.96
N ARG A 41 -0.26 4.46 7.88
CA ARG A 41 0.58 3.28 8.15
C ARG A 41 -0.21 2.10 8.69
N ILE A 42 -1.16 2.35 9.59
CA ILE A 42 -1.96 1.30 10.24
C ILE A 42 -2.85 0.63 9.19
N PHE A 43 -3.62 1.44 8.46
CA PHE A 43 -4.51 0.96 7.40
C PHE A 43 -3.78 0.12 6.34
N THR A 44 -2.66 0.64 5.81
CA THR A 44 -1.92 -0.03 4.74
C THR A 44 -1.31 -1.36 5.17
N PHE A 45 -0.86 -1.46 6.42
CA PHE A 45 -0.25 -2.70 6.92
C PHE A 45 -1.31 -3.78 7.14
N GLU A 46 -2.40 -3.42 7.81
CA GLU A 46 -3.55 -4.31 8.03
C GLU A 46 -4.12 -4.82 6.73
N LEU A 47 -4.32 -3.93 5.75
CA LEU A 47 -4.83 -4.30 4.45
C LEU A 47 -3.89 -5.27 3.71
N ALA A 48 -2.58 -5.01 3.72
CA ALA A 48 -1.60 -5.89 3.10
C ALA A 48 -1.55 -7.28 3.77
N CYS A 49 -1.56 -7.32 5.11
CA CYS A 49 -1.64 -8.54 5.91
C CYS A 49 -2.91 -9.36 5.58
N ASN A 50 -4.06 -8.70 5.50
CA ASN A 50 -5.32 -9.31 5.18
C ASN A 50 -5.34 -9.86 3.75
N LEU A 51 -4.92 -9.06 2.76
CA LEU A 51 -5.01 -9.44 1.36
C LEU A 51 -3.97 -10.48 0.94
N PHE A 52 -2.76 -10.45 1.49
CA PHE A 52 -1.69 -11.35 1.06
C PHE A 52 -1.69 -12.67 1.84
N ALA A 53 -2.14 -12.69 3.09
CA ALA A 53 -2.08 -13.88 3.94
C ALA A 53 -3.33 -14.14 4.80
N SER A 54 -4.40 -13.34 4.65
CA SER A 54 -5.61 -13.37 5.50
C SER A 54 -5.27 -13.33 6.99
N ILE A 55 -4.33 -12.46 7.35
CA ILE A 55 -4.02 -12.16 8.75
C ILE A 55 -4.94 -11.04 9.18
N ASP A 56 -5.82 -11.33 10.14
CA ASP A 56 -6.84 -10.42 10.67
C ASP A 56 -6.78 -10.29 12.21
N ASP A 57 -6.09 -11.20 12.91
CA ASP A 57 -5.85 -11.11 14.35
C ASP A 57 -5.02 -9.86 14.71
N PRO A 58 -5.58 -8.90 15.50
CA PRO A 58 -4.89 -7.67 15.85
C PRO A 58 -3.56 -7.89 16.58
N ALA A 59 -3.44 -8.94 17.39
CA ALA A 59 -2.21 -9.25 18.11
C ALA A 59 -1.10 -9.70 17.15
N GLN A 60 -1.41 -10.57 16.20
CA GLN A 60 -0.50 -10.99 15.15
C GLN A 60 -0.07 -9.84 14.24
N ILE A 61 -1.02 -8.99 13.83
CA ILE A 61 -0.74 -7.79 13.02
C ILE A 61 0.21 -6.85 13.78
N SER A 62 -0.06 -6.58 15.06
CA SER A 62 0.77 -5.71 15.89
C SER A 62 2.20 -6.26 16.05
N LYS A 63 2.34 -7.58 16.30
CA LYS A 63 3.64 -8.26 16.36
C LYS A 63 4.41 -8.11 15.05
N LEU A 64 3.76 -8.37 13.92
CA LEU A 64 4.38 -8.23 12.61
C LEU A 64 4.76 -6.77 12.31
N ALA A 65 3.91 -5.80 12.64
CA ALA A 65 4.18 -4.38 12.42
C ALA A 65 5.42 -3.90 13.19
N ALA A 66 5.60 -4.40 14.43
CA ALA A 66 6.79 -4.11 15.23
C ALA A 66 8.07 -4.67 14.57
N LEU A 67 8.03 -5.92 14.09
CA LEU A 67 9.15 -6.51 13.36
C LEU A 67 9.43 -5.80 12.03
N PHE A 68 8.39 -5.41 11.29
CA PHE A 68 8.52 -4.67 10.03
C PHE A 68 9.16 -3.30 10.21
N THR A 69 8.94 -2.65 11.35
CA THR A 69 9.61 -1.39 11.69
C THR A 69 11.12 -1.58 11.77
N VAL A 70 11.59 -2.60 12.49
CA VAL A 70 13.02 -2.95 12.59
C VAL A 70 13.59 -3.41 11.24
N PHE A 71 12.84 -4.22 10.50
CA PHE A 71 13.20 -4.66 9.15
C PHE A 71 13.46 -3.48 8.22
N LYS A 72 12.54 -2.51 8.17
CA LYS A 72 12.65 -1.36 7.26
C LYS A 72 13.87 -0.49 7.56
N GLU A 73 14.15 -0.24 8.84
CA GLU A 73 15.25 0.63 9.27
C GLU A 73 16.64 0.12 8.85
N GLY A 74 16.81 -1.19 8.67
CA GLY A 74 18.09 -1.79 8.27
C GLY A 74 18.18 -2.23 6.80
N LEU A 75 17.07 -2.27 6.05
CA LEU A 75 17.03 -2.78 4.67
C LEU A 75 17.90 -1.97 3.70
N PHE A 76 18.00 -0.65 3.90
CA PHE A 76 18.79 0.26 3.07
C PHE A 76 20.06 0.75 3.78
N ASP A 77 20.39 0.19 4.95
CA ASP A 77 21.63 0.51 5.65
C ASP A 77 22.81 -0.28 5.05
N PHE A 78 24.03 0.18 5.33
CA PHE A 78 25.23 -0.45 4.82
C PHE A 78 25.31 -1.91 5.33
N PRO A 79 25.61 -2.91 4.46
CA PRO A 79 25.40 -4.32 4.75
C PRO A 79 26.49 -4.93 5.66
N ILE A 80 26.66 -4.38 6.87
CA ILE A 80 27.56 -4.88 7.91
C ILE A 80 26.75 -5.71 8.92
N ASN A 81 26.94 -7.02 8.85
CA ASN A 81 26.26 -7.97 9.74
C ASN A 81 27.00 -8.15 11.08
N MET A 82 27.00 -7.11 11.92
CA MET A 82 27.59 -7.14 13.26
C MET A 82 26.61 -6.64 14.32
N PRO A 83 26.63 -7.21 15.55
CA PRO A 83 25.82 -6.72 16.66
C PRO A 83 25.94 -5.19 16.84
N GLY A 84 24.79 -4.52 16.98
CA GLY A 84 24.73 -3.05 17.11
C GLY A 84 24.60 -2.27 15.79
N LYS A 85 24.67 -2.93 14.62
CA LYS A 85 24.36 -2.30 13.32
C LYS A 85 22.90 -2.53 12.92
N ARG A 86 22.28 -1.60 12.18
CA ARG A 86 20.87 -1.76 11.77
C ARG A 86 20.69 -2.94 10.82
N PHE A 87 21.65 -3.19 9.94
CA PHE A 87 21.63 -4.36 9.06
C PHE A 87 21.56 -5.69 9.82
N TYR A 88 22.26 -5.82 10.96
CA TYR A 88 22.18 -7.01 11.82
C TYR A 88 20.77 -7.17 12.42
N SER A 89 20.17 -6.10 12.93
CA SER A 89 18.80 -6.11 13.43
C SER A 89 17.78 -6.42 12.33
N PHE A 90 17.99 -5.90 11.12
CA PHE A 90 17.20 -6.23 9.93
C PHE A 90 17.26 -7.73 9.62
N MET A 91 18.44 -8.34 9.61
CA MET A 91 18.58 -9.78 9.34
C MET A 91 17.82 -10.62 10.38
N LYS A 92 17.87 -10.23 11.66
CA LYS A 92 17.08 -10.88 12.72
C LYS A 92 15.58 -10.70 12.55
N ALA A 93 15.13 -9.47 12.25
CA ALA A 93 13.71 -9.18 12.01
C ALA A 93 13.19 -9.94 10.78
N ALA A 94 13.94 -9.94 9.68
CA ALA A 94 13.62 -10.71 8.48
C ALA A 94 13.49 -12.20 8.80
N SER A 95 14.43 -12.78 9.57
CA SER A 95 14.34 -14.18 9.98
C SER A 95 13.08 -14.45 10.82
N ALA A 96 12.76 -13.60 11.80
CA ALA A 96 11.58 -13.77 12.64
C ALA A 96 10.27 -13.67 11.83
N ILE A 97 10.16 -12.70 10.94
CA ILE A 97 9.00 -12.55 10.05
C ILE A 97 8.85 -13.78 9.15
N LYS A 98 9.96 -14.26 8.57
CA LYS A 98 9.93 -15.45 7.71
C LYS A 98 9.47 -16.70 8.46
N GLU A 99 9.88 -16.90 9.71
CA GLU A 99 9.41 -18.03 10.51
C GLU A 99 7.90 -17.93 10.82
N ASP A 100 7.40 -16.74 11.18
CA ASP A 100 5.97 -16.52 11.36
C ASP A 100 5.18 -16.81 10.07
N LEU A 101 5.67 -16.30 8.92
CA LEU A 101 5.03 -16.54 7.61
C LEU A 101 5.09 -18.01 7.18
N LYS A 102 6.16 -18.75 7.50
CA LYS A 102 6.25 -20.20 7.24
C LYS A 102 5.19 -20.97 8.00
N LEU A 103 4.95 -20.63 9.27
CA LEU A 103 3.90 -21.27 10.07
C LEU A 103 2.53 -21.08 9.41
N ILE A 104 2.20 -19.84 9.04
CA ILE A 104 0.94 -19.50 8.35
C ILE A 104 0.84 -20.25 7.01
N ALA A 105 1.93 -20.35 6.25
CA ALA A 105 1.95 -21.06 4.98
C ALA A 105 1.66 -22.57 5.15
N ARG A 106 2.19 -23.20 6.19
CA ARG A 106 1.96 -24.62 6.50
C ARG A 106 0.52 -24.87 6.94
N GLU A 107 0.02 -24.09 7.89
CA GLU A 107 -1.38 -24.14 8.33
C GLU A 107 -2.33 -23.92 7.16
N ARG A 108 -2.00 -22.96 6.28
CA ARG A 108 -2.80 -22.69 5.09
C ARG A 108 -2.81 -23.84 4.11
N LYS A 109 -1.65 -24.47 3.88
CA LYS A 109 -1.54 -25.65 3.02
C LYS A 109 -2.42 -26.80 3.55
N GLU A 110 -2.37 -27.08 4.85
CA GLU A 110 -3.22 -28.10 5.46
C GLU A 110 -4.72 -27.79 5.32
N ALA A 111 -5.10 -26.52 5.48
CA ALA A 111 -6.49 -26.09 5.30
C ALA A 111 -6.96 -26.23 3.84
N LEU A 112 -6.09 -25.95 2.86
CA LEU A 112 -6.36 -26.17 1.44
C LEU A 112 -6.53 -27.65 1.11
N ASP A 113 -5.65 -28.51 1.64
CA ASP A 113 -5.73 -29.97 1.45
C ASP A 113 -7.04 -30.54 2.02
N LYS A 114 -7.50 -29.99 3.16
CA LYS A 114 -8.79 -30.31 3.78
C LYS A 114 -9.99 -29.60 3.14
N LYS A 115 -9.78 -28.78 2.11
CA LYS A 115 -10.81 -27.95 1.42
C LYS A 115 -11.59 -27.03 2.36
N LEU A 116 -10.97 -26.59 3.45
CA LEU A 116 -11.57 -25.65 4.42
C LEU A 116 -11.50 -24.19 3.94
N VAL A 117 -10.60 -23.89 3.00
CA VAL A 117 -10.35 -22.55 2.47
C VAL A 117 -10.28 -22.58 0.94
N SER A 118 -10.59 -21.44 0.30
CA SER A 118 -10.51 -21.30 -1.14
C SER A 118 -9.05 -21.04 -1.60
N PRO A 119 -8.60 -21.64 -2.72
CA PRO A 119 -7.31 -21.31 -3.33
C PRO A 119 -7.15 -19.85 -3.74
N THR A 120 -8.26 -19.11 -3.83
CA THR A 120 -8.26 -17.69 -4.23
C THR A 120 -8.60 -16.73 -3.09
N GLN A 121 -8.64 -17.23 -1.85
CA GLN A 121 -8.92 -16.41 -0.66
C GLN A 121 -7.89 -15.29 -0.48
N ASP A 122 -6.60 -15.58 -0.65
CA ASP A 122 -5.51 -14.60 -0.60
C ASP A 122 -4.32 -15.05 -1.47
N LEU A 123 -3.26 -14.22 -1.49
CA LEU A 123 -2.09 -14.49 -2.32
C LEU A 123 -1.35 -15.74 -1.89
N LEU A 124 -1.22 -15.94 -0.58
CA LEU A 124 -0.55 -17.10 -0.02
C LEU A 124 -1.23 -18.40 -0.48
N SER A 125 -2.56 -18.49 -0.36
CA SER A 125 -3.36 -19.60 -0.88
C SER A 125 -3.11 -19.81 -2.37
N LEU A 126 -3.10 -18.73 -3.16
CA LEU A 126 -2.89 -18.83 -4.60
C LEU A 126 -1.48 -19.33 -4.94
N LEU A 127 -0.44 -18.82 -4.29
CA LEU A 127 0.95 -19.23 -4.51
C LEU A 127 1.19 -20.69 -4.13
N LEU A 128 0.49 -21.22 -3.12
CA LEU A 128 0.58 -22.61 -2.70
C LEU A 128 0.04 -23.59 -3.76
N VAL A 129 -0.89 -23.17 -4.61
CA VAL A 129 -1.55 -24.04 -5.60
C VAL A 129 -1.20 -23.72 -7.06
N THR A 130 -0.44 -22.65 -7.31
CA THR A 130 -0.13 -22.20 -8.67
C THR A 130 1.24 -22.68 -9.10
N ALA A 131 1.29 -23.49 -10.16
CA ALA A 131 2.52 -23.81 -10.86
C ALA A 131 2.88 -22.72 -11.89
N ASP A 132 4.16 -22.57 -12.19
CA ASP A 132 4.63 -21.75 -13.31
C ASP A 132 4.35 -22.42 -14.67
N THR A 133 4.72 -21.75 -15.77
CA THR A 133 4.48 -22.25 -17.14
C THR A 133 5.18 -23.58 -17.45
N SER A 134 6.17 -23.97 -16.64
CA SER A 134 6.86 -25.26 -16.75
C SER A 134 6.24 -26.36 -15.88
N GLY A 135 5.19 -26.04 -15.13
CA GLY A 135 4.57 -26.95 -14.16
C GLY A 135 5.29 -27.01 -12.81
N ARG A 136 6.29 -26.15 -12.57
CA ARG A 136 7.03 -26.10 -11.31
C ARG A 136 6.27 -25.27 -10.28
N PHE A 137 6.12 -25.81 -9.07
CA PHE A 137 5.60 -25.09 -7.92
C PHE A 137 6.72 -24.34 -7.18
N LEU A 138 6.38 -23.21 -6.57
CA LEU A 138 7.32 -22.49 -5.71
C LEU A 138 7.60 -23.30 -4.43
N SER A 139 8.85 -23.26 -3.99
CA SER A 139 9.25 -23.79 -2.67
C SER A 139 8.65 -22.95 -1.53
N GLU A 140 8.58 -23.52 -0.33
CA GLU A 140 8.12 -22.81 0.88
C GLU A 140 8.91 -21.50 1.09
N THR A 141 10.23 -21.52 0.85
CA THR A 141 11.08 -20.34 1.00
C THR A 141 10.77 -19.27 -0.06
N GLU A 142 10.60 -19.67 -1.33
CA GLU A 142 10.21 -18.73 -2.39
C GLU A 142 8.84 -18.11 -2.11
N ILE A 143 7.87 -18.88 -1.62
CA ILE A 143 6.53 -18.35 -1.28
C ILE A 143 6.64 -17.31 -0.16
N VAL A 144 7.34 -17.65 0.92
CA VAL A 144 7.51 -16.75 2.08
C VAL A 144 8.27 -15.47 1.70
N ASP A 145 9.31 -15.59 0.89
CA ASP A 145 10.07 -14.43 0.39
C ASP A 145 9.22 -13.53 -0.49
N ASN A 146 8.35 -14.10 -1.34
CA ASN A 146 7.41 -13.32 -2.14
C ASN A 146 6.37 -12.59 -1.27
N ILE A 147 5.80 -13.23 -0.25
CA ILE A 147 4.85 -12.59 0.67
C ILE A 147 5.52 -11.46 1.44
N LEU A 148 6.72 -11.67 1.99
CA LEU A 148 7.48 -10.64 2.69
C LEU A 148 7.79 -9.45 1.77
N ALA A 149 8.27 -9.70 0.55
CA ALA A 149 8.57 -8.65 -0.41
C ALA A 149 7.34 -7.81 -0.77
N LEU A 150 6.18 -8.46 -0.94
CA LEU A 150 4.93 -7.77 -1.29
C LEU A 150 4.33 -7.01 -0.11
N LEU A 151 4.39 -7.55 1.10
CA LEU A 151 4.01 -6.83 2.33
C LEU A 151 4.82 -5.54 2.47
N PHE A 152 6.13 -5.59 2.23
CA PHE A 152 6.98 -4.39 2.23
C PHE A 152 6.59 -3.41 1.11
N ALA A 153 6.49 -3.90 -0.12
CA ALA A 153 6.23 -3.06 -1.30
C ALA A 153 4.86 -2.37 -1.26
N GLY A 154 3.81 -3.09 -0.83
CA GLY A 154 2.45 -2.58 -0.73
C GLY A 154 2.18 -1.71 0.51
N HIS A 155 3.09 -1.70 1.49
CA HIS A 155 2.91 -0.91 2.71
C HIS A 155 3.52 0.50 2.59
N ASP A 156 4.83 0.58 2.37
CA ASP A 156 5.57 1.82 2.60
C ASP A 156 5.34 2.85 1.47
N THR A 157 5.28 2.38 0.22
CA THR A 157 5.02 3.23 -0.97
C THR A 157 3.61 3.82 -0.94
N SER A 158 2.64 2.98 -0.60
CA SER A 158 1.22 3.28 -0.53
C SER A 158 0.91 4.27 0.60
N ARG A 159 1.59 4.16 1.74
CA ARG A 159 1.54 5.15 2.83
C ARG A 159 2.05 6.51 2.38
N SER A 160 3.19 6.54 1.69
CA SER A 160 3.79 7.78 1.16
C SER A 160 2.86 8.46 0.16
N ALA A 161 2.33 7.73 -0.83
CA ALA A 161 1.41 8.26 -1.84
C ALA A 161 0.16 8.91 -1.24
N ARG A 162 -0.48 8.24 -0.26
CA ARG A 162 -1.66 8.79 0.44
C ARG A 162 -1.34 10.04 1.27
N THR A 163 -0.18 10.04 1.91
CA THR A 163 0.28 11.20 2.70
C THR A 163 0.48 12.42 1.79
N LEU A 164 1.12 12.24 0.64
CA LEU A 164 1.31 13.31 -0.35
C LEU A 164 -0.02 13.78 -0.94
N LEU A 165 -0.95 12.86 -1.21
CA LEU A 165 -2.29 13.19 -1.67
C LEU A 165 -3.02 14.11 -0.69
N MET A 166 -2.99 13.78 0.61
CA MET A 166 -3.60 14.61 1.67
C MET A 166 -2.96 16.00 1.78
N LYS A 167 -1.62 16.06 1.68
CA LYS A 167 -0.90 17.34 1.69
C LYS A 167 -1.31 18.21 0.50
N CYS A 168 -1.17 17.70 -0.71
CA CYS A 168 -1.42 18.48 -1.93
C CYS A 168 -2.88 18.95 -2.02
N LEU A 169 -3.84 18.11 -1.62
CA LEU A 169 -5.26 18.52 -1.58
C LEU A 169 -5.54 19.57 -0.49
N GLY A 170 -4.83 19.52 0.63
CA GLY A 170 -4.90 20.58 1.66
C GLY A 170 -4.34 21.93 1.18
N GLU A 171 -3.34 21.91 0.28
CA GLU A 171 -2.75 23.12 -0.31
C GLU A 171 -3.55 23.65 -1.52
N LEU A 172 -4.36 22.81 -2.16
CA LEU A 172 -5.04 23.10 -3.43
C LEU A 172 -6.57 23.03 -3.27
N PRO A 173 -7.22 24.03 -2.66
CA PRO A 173 -8.64 24.00 -2.36
C PRO A 173 -9.53 23.87 -3.60
N GLU A 174 -9.14 24.45 -4.74
CA GLU A 174 -9.86 24.31 -6.00
C GLU A 174 -9.83 22.87 -6.55
N VAL A 175 -8.69 22.19 -6.39
CA VAL A 175 -8.54 20.79 -6.80
C VAL A 175 -9.33 19.90 -5.86
N TYR A 176 -9.23 20.14 -4.55
CA TYR A 176 -10.04 19.47 -3.53
C TYR A 176 -11.54 19.59 -3.82
N ALA A 177 -12.04 20.78 -4.14
CA ALA A 177 -13.45 20.99 -4.45
C ALA A 177 -13.93 20.15 -5.65
N LYS A 178 -13.10 20.01 -6.69
CA LYS A 178 -13.40 19.16 -7.86
C LYS A 178 -13.37 17.67 -7.52
N VAL A 179 -12.41 17.24 -6.70
CA VAL A 179 -12.35 15.85 -6.19
C VAL A 179 -13.58 15.56 -5.33
N LEU A 180 -13.92 16.44 -4.39
CA LEU A 180 -15.09 16.31 -3.54
C LEU A 180 -16.37 16.18 -4.38
N LYS A 181 -16.54 17.04 -5.39
CA LYS A 181 -17.69 16.98 -6.30
C LYS A 181 -17.81 15.60 -6.97
N GLU A 182 -16.74 15.09 -7.58
CA GLU A 182 -16.73 13.75 -8.21
C GLU A 182 -17.08 12.66 -7.18
N GLN A 183 -16.50 12.72 -5.98
CA GLN A 183 -16.71 11.70 -4.95
C GLN A 183 -18.11 11.76 -4.34
N THR A 184 -18.70 12.94 -4.20
CA THR A 184 -20.10 13.12 -3.78
C THR A 184 -21.07 12.60 -4.84
N GLU A 185 -20.80 12.80 -6.13
CA GLU A 185 -21.62 12.24 -7.21
C GLU A 185 -21.58 10.70 -7.19
N ILE A 186 -20.42 10.10 -6.94
CA ILE A 186 -20.28 8.65 -6.76
C ILE A 186 -21.01 8.18 -5.50
N ALA A 187 -20.92 8.92 -4.40
CA ALA A 187 -21.60 8.60 -3.15
C ALA A 187 -23.13 8.54 -3.33
N LYS A 188 -23.70 9.42 -4.15
CA LYS A 188 -25.14 9.43 -4.48
C LYS A 188 -25.60 8.25 -5.32
N CYS A 189 -24.69 7.57 -6.02
CA CYS A 189 -25.01 6.34 -6.76
C CYS A 189 -25.05 5.10 -5.87
N LYS A 190 -24.70 5.21 -4.58
CA LYS A 190 -24.64 4.11 -3.63
C LYS A 190 -25.89 4.13 -2.75
N GLU A 191 -26.38 2.94 -2.40
CA GLU A 191 -27.36 2.81 -1.33
C GLU A 191 -26.75 3.22 0.03
N PRO A 192 -27.54 3.71 0.99
CA PRO A 192 -27.06 4.02 2.33
C PRO A 192 -26.34 2.81 2.96
N GLY A 193 -25.10 3.01 3.40
CA GLY A 193 -24.27 1.94 3.97
C GLY A 193 -23.66 0.97 2.95
N GLN A 194 -23.94 1.12 1.66
CA GLN A 194 -23.30 0.31 0.63
C GLN A 194 -21.82 0.70 0.51
N MET A 195 -20.96 -0.32 0.44
CA MET A 195 -19.53 -0.13 0.22
C MET A 195 -19.20 0.22 -1.23
N LEU A 196 -18.02 0.78 -1.47
CA LEU A 196 -17.53 0.98 -2.83
C LEU A 196 -17.44 -0.36 -3.56
N GLN A 197 -17.78 -0.33 -4.84
CA GLN A 197 -17.72 -1.48 -5.73
C GLN A 197 -16.79 -1.13 -6.89
N TRP A 198 -16.31 -2.13 -7.60
CA TRP A 198 -15.38 -1.93 -8.71
C TRP A 198 -15.88 -0.89 -9.73
N GLU A 199 -17.17 -0.91 -10.02
CA GLU A 199 -17.84 -0.01 -10.96
C GLU A 199 -17.85 1.45 -10.46
N HIS A 200 -17.83 1.67 -9.13
CA HIS A 200 -17.68 3.00 -8.54
C HIS A 200 -16.26 3.54 -8.71
N ILE A 201 -15.25 2.68 -8.50
CA ILE A 201 -13.83 3.06 -8.65
C ILE A 201 -13.51 3.45 -10.09
N GLN A 202 -14.08 2.75 -11.07
CA GLN A 202 -13.91 3.07 -12.49
C GLN A 202 -14.43 4.47 -12.89
N LYS A 203 -15.34 5.05 -12.10
CA LYS A 203 -15.87 6.40 -12.32
C LYS A 203 -14.97 7.52 -11.77
N MET A 204 -14.01 7.22 -10.89
CA MET A 204 -13.13 8.19 -10.20
C MET A 204 -11.99 8.70 -11.10
N LYS A 205 -12.31 9.18 -12.30
CA LYS A 205 -11.33 9.54 -13.34
C LYS A 205 -10.53 10.78 -12.95
N TYR A 206 -11.20 11.83 -12.46
CA TYR A 206 -10.54 13.07 -12.05
C TYR A 206 -9.67 12.84 -10.83
N SER A 207 -10.18 12.12 -9.83
CA SER A 207 -9.43 11.73 -8.63
C SER A 207 -8.16 10.94 -8.98
N TRP A 208 -8.24 9.99 -9.93
CA TRP A 208 -7.07 9.25 -10.37
C TRP A 208 -6.06 10.13 -11.12
N ASN A 209 -6.53 11.07 -11.94
CA ASN A 209 -5.65 12.05 -12.60
C ASN A 209 -4.90 12.91 -11.58
N VAL A 210 -5.58 13.37 -10.52
CA VAL A 210 -4.95 14.13 -9.44
C VAL A 210 -3.90 13.30 -8.71
N ALA A 211 -4.23 12.06 -8.32
CA ALA A 211 -3.27 11.16 -7.68
C ALA A 211 -2.06 10.87 -8.60
N SER A 212 -2.31 10.65 -9.89
CA SER A 212 -1.27 10.42 -10.89
C SER A 212 -0.36 11.64 -11.05
N GLU A 213 -0.92 12.84 -11.07
CA GLU A 213 -0.14 14.08 -11.19
C GLU A 213 0.72 14.34 -9.95
N ILE A 214 0.18 14.06 -8.76
CA ILE A 214 0.93 14.15 -7.50
C ILE A 214 2.09 13.15 -7.50
N MET A 215 1.84 11.88 -7.86
CA MET A 215 2.92 10.88 -7.97
C MET A 215 3.90 11.19 -9.11
N ARG A 216 3.48 11.92 -10.15
CA ARG A 216 4.38 12.40 -11.22
C ARG A 216 5.32 13.50 -10.72
N LEU A 217 4.84 14.39 -9.86
CA LEU A 217 5.62 15.49 -9.28
C LEU A 217 6.45 15.06 -8.07
N SER A 218 5.94 14.12 -7.29
CA SER A 218 6.52 13.64 -6.03
C SER A 218 6.31 12.13 -5.94
N PRO A 219 7.09 11.34 -6.69
CA PRO A 219 6.96 9.89 -6.67
C PRO A 219 7.32 9.34 -5.28
N PRO A 220 6.60 8.33 -4.77
CA PRO A 220 6.96 7.68 -3.51
C PRO A 220 8.40 7.14 -3.50
N VAL A 221 8.90 6.68 -4.66
CA VAL A 221 10.26 6.12 -4.85
C VAL A 221 10.94 6.83 -6.02
N ASN A 222 12.19 7.27 -5.83
CA ASN A 222 12.92 8.09 -6.81
C ASN A 222 13.51 7.34 -8.01
N GLY A 223 13.37 6.02 -8.08
CA GLY A 223 13.87 5.24 -9.19
C GLY A 223 14.34 3.86 -8.78
N ALA A 224 15.07 3.20 -9.67
CA ALA A 224 15.58 1.87 -9.46
C ALA A 224 17.00 1.74 -10.04
N PHE A 225 17.78 0.84 -9.46
CA PHE A 225 19.13 0.54 -9.92
C PHE A 225 19.09 -0.41 -11.14
N ARG A 226 20.09 -0.29 -12.01
CA ARG A 226 20.30 -1.15 -13.18
C ARG A 226 21.78 -1.46 -13.31
N GLU A 227 22.08 -2.66 -13.79
CA GLU A 227 23.43 -3.09 -14.16
C GLU A 227 23.50 -3.15 -15.69
N ALA A 228 24.57 -2.59 -16.26
CA ALA A 228 24.83 -2.71 -17.70
C ALA A 228 25.38 -4.11 -18.00
N LEU A 229 24.61 -4.91 -18.74
CA LEU A 229 25.03 -6.27 -19.12
C LEU A 229 25.97 -6.30 -20.32
N VAL A 230 25.99 -5.22 -21.11
CA VAL A 230 26.83 -5.02 -22.29
C VAL A 230 27.16 -3.55 -22.41
N ASP A 231 28.24 -3.21 -23.13
CA ASP A 231 28.56 -1.83 -23.47
C ASP A 231 27.56 -1.30 -24.49
N PHE A 232 27.06 -0.08 -24.27
CA PHE A 232 26.18 0.61 -25.20
C PHE A 232 26.41 2.12 -25.15
N PHE A 233 26.13 2.79 -26.26
CA PHE A 233 26.12 4.24 -26.32
C PHE A 233 24.70 4.76 -26.05
N LEU A 234 24.54 5.55 -25.00
CA LEU A 234 23.29 6.24 -24.72
C LEU A 234 23.38 7.67 -25.25
N SER A 235 22.71 7.96 -26.37
CA SER A 235 22.71 9.31 -26.98
C SER A 235 21.52 10.13 -26.50
N GLY A 236 21.78 11.28 -25.84
CA GLY A 236 20.79 12.31 -25.52
C GLY A 236 20.52 12.52 -24.02
N LEU A 237 20.31 13.78 -23.62
CA LEU A 237 19.81 14.14 -22.28
C LEU A 237 18.44 13.49 -22.10
N HIS A 238 18.33 12.61 -21.11
CA HIS A 238 17.09 11.91 -20.81
C HIS A 238 16.04 12.92 -20.35
N ASP A 239 14.88 12.95 -21.00
CA ASP A 239 13.69 13.55 -20.40
C ASP A 239 13.34 12.71 -19.16
N PRO A 240 13.37 13.28 -17.94
CA PRO A 240 13.14 12.53 -16.70
C PRO A 240 11.72 11.97 -16.57
N LYS A 241 10.82 12.28 -17.51
CA LYS A 241 9.41 11.89 -17.48
C LYS A 241 9.15 10.44 -17.97
N ARG A 242 9.69 9.45 -17.26
CA ARG A 242 9.13 8.10 -17.00
C ARG A 242 10.28 7.11 -16.73
N MET A 243 10.53 6.83 -15.46
CA MET A 243 11.44 5.75 -15.06
C MET A 243 10.74 4.41 -14.77
N GLU A 244 9.40 4.36 -14.81
CA GLU A 244 8.63 3.12 -14.69
C GLU A 244 8.10 2.71 -16.06
N GLY A 245 8.79 1.75 -16.69
CA GLY A 245 8.42 1.18 -17.97
C GLY A 245 9.16 -0.14 -18.23
N GLY A 246 8.67 -0.93 -19.18
CA GLY A 246 9.27 -2.21 -19.54
C GLY A 246 8.92 -3.37 -18.59
N PRO A 247 9.69 -4.48 -18.62
CA PRO A 247 9.36 -5.72 -17.91
C PRO A 247 9.34 -5.63 -16.37
N ARG A 248 9.82 -4.52 -15.80
CA ARG A 248 9.87 -4.25 -14.36
C ARG A 248 8.89 -3.15 -13.95
N MET A 249 7.86 -2.90 -14.76
CA MET A 249 6.73 -2.05 -14.38
C MET A 249 6.13 -2.54 -13.07
N CYS A 250 5.72 -1.60 -12.20
CA CYS A 250 5.19 -1.91 -10.88
C CYS A 250 4.03 -2.90 -10.99
N LEU A 251 4.24 -4.11 -10.46
CA LEU A 251 3.22 -5.16 -10.48
C LEU A 251 1.96 -4.74 -9.72
N GLY A 252 2.13 -3.98 -8.63
CA GLY A 252 1.07 -3.49 -7.77
C GLY A 252 0.43 -2.17 -8.22
N HIS A 253 0.63 -1.71 -9.45
CA HIS A 253 0.11 -0.41 -9.90
C HIS A 253 -1.42 -0.28 -9.74
N GLU A 254 -2.18 -1.24 -10.27
CA GLU A 254 -3.65 -1.22 -10.15
C GLU A 254 -4.12 -1.45 -8.71
N PHE A 255 -3.35 -2.17 -7.91
CA PHE A 255 -3.62 -2.33 -6.49
C PHE A 255 -3.46 -1.01 -5.74
N ALA A 256 -2.34 -0.31 -5.94
CA ALA A 256 -2.09 1.01 -5.37
C ALA A 256 -3.16 2.02 -5.81
N ARG A 257 -3.59 1.95 -7.08
CA ARG A 257 -4.70 2.77 -7.59
C ARG A 257 -5.99 2.55 -6.80
N LEU A 258 -6.42 1.30 -6.66
CA LEU A 258 -7.62 0.94 -5.90
C LEU A 258 -7.52 1.47 -4.45
N GLU A 259 -6.40 1.17 -3.81
CA GLU A 259 -6.06 1.58 -2.45
C GLU A 259 -6.12 3.10 -2.22
N ILE A 260 -5.55 3.88 -3.13
CA ILE A 260 -5.53 5.35 -3.06
C ILE A 260 -6.94 5.90 -3.26
N LEU A 261 -7.69 5.39 -4.23
CA LEU A 261 -9.02 5.88 -4.57
C LEU A 261 -10.05 5.56 -3.48
N VAL A 262 -10.01 4.36 -2.91
CA VAL A 262 -10.87 3.98 -1.79
C VAL A 262 -10.56 4.83 -0.56
N PHE A 263 -9.28 5.03 -0.23
CA PHE A 263 -8.89 5.92 0.86
C PHE A 263 -9.40 7.34 0.62
N LEU A 264 -9.14 7.89 -0.57
CA LEU A 264 -9.51 9.25 -0.93
C LEU A 264 -11.03 9.47 -0.84
N HIS A 265 -11.83 8.57 -1.43
CA HIS A 265 -13.29 8.64 -1.34
C HIS A 265 -13.72 8.73 0.11
N ASN A 266 -13.21 7.84 0.96
CA ASN A 266 -13.63 7.78 2.36
C ASN A 266 -13.23 9.02 3.18
N VAL A 267 -12.06 9.61 2.91
CA VAL A 267 -11.66 10.84 3.60
C VAL A 267 -12.46 12.05 3.11
N VAL A 268 -12.48 12.33 1.81
CA VAL A 268 -13.04 13.61 1.31
C VAL A 268 -14.54 13.69 1.49
N THR A 269 -15.25 12.55 1.47
CA THR A 269 -16.71 12.51 1.70
C THR A 269 -17.09 12.69 3.17
N ARG A 270 -16.15 12.52 4.09
CA ARG A 270 -16.39 12.69 5.54
C ARG A 270 -15.79 13.97 6.10
N PHE A 271 -14.66 14.42 5.56
CA PHE A 271 -13.89 15.51 6.15
C PHE A 271 -13.37 16.47 5.08
N LYS A 272 -13.36 17.76 5.44
CA LYS A 272 -12.38 18.74 4.99
C LYS A 272 -11.26 18.81 6.03
N TRP A 273 -10.08 19.31 5.67
CA TRP A 273 -9.01 19.51 6.64
C TRP A 273 -8.16 20.73 6.32
N ASP A 274 -7.47 21.23 7.34
CA ASP A 274 -6.41 22.23 7.23
C ASP A 274 -5.07 21.59 7.61
N LEU A 275 -4.00 21.99 6.92
CA LEU A 275 -2.64 21.60 7.28
C LEU A 275 -2.18 22.43 8.49
N LEU A 276 -1.75 21.77 9.57
CA LEU A 276 -1.20 22.47 10.74
C LEU A 276 0.22 22.97 10.47
N ILE A 277 0.92 22.35 9.52
CA ILE A 277 2.26 22.74 9.06
C ILE A 277 2.27 22.74 7.53
N PRO A 278 1.88 23.85 6.86
CA PRO A 278 1.81 23.89 5.39
C PRO A 278 3.16 23.63 4.70
N ASP A 279 4.23 24.27 5.18
CA ASP A 279 5.58 24.17 4.60
C ASP A 279 6.39 22.97 5.15
N GLU A 280 5.71 21.90 5.54
CA GLU A 280 6.37 20.73 6.09
C GLU A 280 7.35 20.11 5.09
N LYS A 281 8.59 19.91 5.54
CA LYS A 281 9.63 19.27 4.72
C LYS A 281 9.40 17.77 4.65
N PHE A 282 9.70 17.19 3.49
CA PHE A 282 9.73 15.75 3.27
C PHE A 282 11.17 15.29 3.10
N ARG A 283 11.46 14.08 3.59
CA ARG A 283 12.74 13.38 3.41
C ARG A 283 12.51 12.11 2.61
N GLN A 284 13.47 11.75 1.77
CA GLN A 284 13.41 10.52 1.00
C GLN A 284 14.24 9.43 1.71
N GLU A 285 13.58 8.52 2.44
CA GLU A 285 14.25 7.36 3.04
C GLU A 285 13.26 6.19 3.28
N PRO A 286 13.38 5.05 2.58
CA PRO A 286 13.53 4.93 1.12
C PRO A 286 12.35 5.53 0.34
N THR A 287 11.25 5.82 1.03
CA THR A 287 10.04 6.46 0.51
C THR A 287 9.94 7.91 0.98
N LEU A 288 9.20 8.73 0.24
CA LEU A 288 9.02 10.14 0.58
C LEU A 288 8.16 10.29 1.85
N THR A 289 8.75 10.80 2.92
CA THR A 289 8.19 10.81 4.29
C THR A 289 8.18 12.24 4.87
N PRO A 290 7.04 12.71 5.42
CA PRO A 290 6.98 14.00 6.11
C PRO A 290 7.82 14.00 7.40
N THR A 291 8.47 15.12 7.71
CA THR A 291 9.39 15.23 8.86
C THR A 291 8.71 15.35 10.23
N GLN A 292 7.45 15.75 10.27
CA GLN A 292 6.59 15.94 11.44
C GLN A 292 5.30 15.12 11.33
N GLU A 293 5.28 14.10 10.45
CA GLU A 293 4.19 13.13 10.30
C GLU A 293 2.87 13.66 9.70
N LEU A 294 2.89 14.86 9.09
CA LEU A 294 1.75 15.53 8.48
C LEU A 294 0.54 15.68 9.42
N PRO A 295 0.64 16.58 10.42
CA PRO A 295 -0.47 16.90 11.31
C PRO A 295 -1.51 17.77 10.58
N ILE A 296 -2.78 17.37 10.67
CA ILE A 296 -3.92 18.07 10.08
C ILE A 296 -5.01 18.30 11.11
N ARG A 297 -5.80 19.36 10.92
CA ARG A 297 -7.05 19.59 11.65
C ARG A 297 -8.23 19.15 10.80
N LEU A 298 -9.10 18.31 11.36
CA LEU A 298 -10.26 17.78 10.66
C LEU A 298 -11.49 18.67 10.86
N HIS A 299 -12.24 18.84 9.78
CA HIS A 299 -13.55 19.50 9.73
C HIS A 299 -14.55 18.53 9.13
N PRO A 300 -15.32 17.80 9.94
CA PRO A 300 -16.35 16.89 9.44
C PRO A 300 -17.36 17.64 8.57
N HIS A 301 -17.77 17.04 7.45
CA HIS A 301 -18.90 17.58 6.69
C HIS A 301 -20.18 17.43 7.53
N GLN A 302 -21.06 18.42 7.47
CA GLN A 302 -22.36 18.34 8.15
C GLN A 302 -23.20 17.25 7.47
N SER A 303 -23.63 16.28 8.28
CA SER A 303 -24.50 15.16 7.88
C SER A 303 -25.88 15.62 7.41
#